data_AF-A0A0C1ZZD9-F1
#
_entry.id   AF-A0A0C1ZZD9-F1
#
_cell.length_a   1.000
_cell.length_b   1.000
_cell.length_c   1.000
_cell.angle_alpha   90.00
_cell.angle_beta   90.00
_cell.angle_gamma   90.00
#
_symmetry.space_group_name_H-M   'P 1'
#
loop_
_entity.id
_entity.type
_entity.pdbx_description
1 polymer ?
#
loop_
_entity_poly.entity_id
_entity_poly.type
_entity_poly.pdbx_seq_one_letter_code
_entity_poly.pdbx_strand_id
1 'polypeptide(L)'
;MGDERRWAARYQFLEQLWRGRNRIVCDRELEGVLHAGIEGPLAVLLAELIPGDGGDASAWVALHNDRRAASFARAHSGTVFIGLDDAVELASEEDWKVALLNLDDTDPGSIEALLEILGERAEDDPTRSVILTRSCGHDEDETYEQLAGLVEELFGDGRIYGLTRPGMVAFYDFGPILELGDGDGDGDGDGGSGGEADPEVGIEVDNTLGTPTPRFEAFIAVIGGSSPGEGVTFVELPSATPDGPREIAGPGSARAETEEIAALRAQLAEAQRRTDMHAIERQAQLEQLEQAEDRIASLGDALREANQSRTDADKVGALDKVGALIGALAGGPAPELGELVGGDGPRLDEALAREQSLRWELERVRGELEHVRARPVELLEAEVASLRAQLERAELELEDHDEQIERLEQLHAEGAEGELGGGAELGPGSLYGPGEPLGQPDSDGPTPAQAREWMQAKAKLEHLLRKLERGGRLSALALHRELSSLRRSL
;
A
#
# COMPACT_ATOMS: atom_id res chain seq x y z
N MET A 1 -13.67 -18.21 14.33
CA MET A 1 -12.41 -17.60 13.86
C MET A 1 -12.42 -17.21 12.36
N GLY A 2 -13.39 -17.64 11.53
CA GLY A 2 -13.47 -17.18 10.13
C GLY A 2 -14.09 -15.79 9.96
N ASP A 3 -15.18 -15.54 10.70
CA ASP A 3 -16.04 -14.38 10.47
C ASP A 3 -15.36 -13.05 10.83
N GLU A 4 -14.54 -13.02 11.88
CA GLU A 4 -13.77 -11.83 12.29
C GLU A 4 -12.78 -11.36 11.22
N ARG A 5 -12.13 -12.32 10.51
CA ARG A 5 -11.18 -12.01 9.45
C ARG A 5 -11.89 -11.50 8.20
N ARG A 6 -13.03 -12.10 7.84
CA ARG A 6 -13.87 -11.63 6.75
C ARG A 6 -14.38 -10.22 7.01
N TRP A 7 -14.89 -9.99 8.22
CA TRP A 7 -15.30 -8.67 8.71
C TRP A 7 -14.14 -7.67 8.56
N ALA A 8 -12.96 -7.99 9.10
CA ALA A 8 -11.81 -7.11 9.04
C ALA A 8 -11.38 -6.77 7.60
N ALA A 9 -11.34 -7.78 6.72
CA ALA A 9 -10.97 -7.60 5.32
C ALA A 9 -11.91 -6.60 4.62
N ARG A 10 -13.22 -6.73 4.85
CA ARG A 10 -14.23 -5.83 4.30
C ARG A 10 -14.03 -4.39 4.75
N TYR A 11 -13.90 -4.15 6.05
CA TYR A 11 -13.79 -2.78 6.56
C TYR A 11 -12.44 -2.13 6.22
N GLN A 12 -11.37 -2.91 6.13
CA GLN A 12 -10.06 -2.42 5.71
C GLN A 12 -10.03 -2.08 4.20
N PHE A 13 -10.66 -2.90 3.35
CA PHE A 13 -10.85 -2.56 1.92
C PHE A 13 -11.62 -1.24 1.76
N LEU A 14 -12.62 -1.01 2.59
CA LEU A 14 -13.48 0.17 2.54
C LEU A 14 -12.95 1.36 3.35
N GLU A 15 -11.78 1.24 3.99
CA GLU A 15 -11.26 2.22 4.96
C GLU A 15 -11.25 3.64 4.41
N GLN A 16 -10.78 3.82 3.18
CA GLN A 16 -10.71 5.12 2.51
C GLN A 16 -12.08 5.77 2.33
N LEU A 17 -13.16 4.98 2.26
CA LEU A 17 -14.50 5.50 2.07
C LEU A 17 -15.11 6.00 3.36
N TRP A 18 -14.91 5.32 4.49
CA TRP A 18 -15.61 5.62 5.76
C TRP A 18 -14.76 6.35 6.80
N ARG A 19 -13.42 6.25 6.74
CA ARG A 19 -12.55 6.83 7.75
C ARG A 19 -12.69 8.35 7.81
N GLY A 20 -12.88 8.87 9.03
CA GLY A 20 -13.08 10.30 9.27
C GLY A 20 -14.42 10.87 8.77
N ARG A 21 -15.38 10.04 8.36
CA ARG A 21 -16.70 10.48 7.87
C ARG A 21 -17.83 9.98 8.78
N ASN A 22 -18.87 10.81 8.91
CA ASN A 22 -20.08 10.46 9.63
C ASN A 22 -20.73 9.24 8.97
N ARG A 23 -21.07 8.21 9.75
CA ARG A 23 -21.45 6.91 9.16
C ARG A 23 -22.52 6.15 9.92
N ILE A 24 -23.39 5.50 9.16
CA ILE A 24 -24.35 4.51 9.65
C ILE A 24 -23.75 3.13 9.42
N VAL A 25 -23.80 2.26 10.42
CA VAL A 25 -23.34 0.88 10.32
C VAL A 25 -24.47 -0.06 10.74
N CYS A 26 -24.93 -0.89 9.82
CA CYS A 26 -25.89 -1.96 10.05
C CYS A 26 -25.23 -3.27 9.67
N ASP A 27 -24.60 -3.94 10.64
CA ASP A 27 -23.85 -5.17 10.38
C ASP A 27 -24.00 -6.15 11.54
N ARG A 28 -24.60 -7.30 11.26
CA ARG A 28 -24.82 -8.35 12.25
C ARG A 28 -23.53 -9.03 12.69
N GLU A 29 -22.54 -9.15 11.80
CA GLU A 29 -21.24 -9.71 12.15
C GLU A 29 -20.52 -8.78 13.14
N LEU A 30 -20.64 -7.47 12.95
CA LEU A 30 -20.15 -6.45 13.89
C LEU A 30 -20.82 -6.57 15.26
N GLU A 31 -22.12 -6.88 15.32
CA GLU A 31 -22.82 -7.13 16.60
C GLU A 31 -22.23 -8.33 17.34
N GLY A 32 -21.90 -9.41 16.61
CA GLY A 32 -21.22 -10.58 17.16
C GLY A 32 -19.83 -10.25 17.69
N VAL A 33 -19.05 -9.49 16.91
CA VAL A 33 -17.73 -8.96 17.25
C VAL A 33 -17.76 -8.11 18.53
N LEU A 34 -18.68 -7.16 18.61
CA LEU A 34 -18.86 -6.29 19.77
C LEU A 34 -19.22 -7.08 21.03
N HIS A 35 -19.98 -8.16 20.87
CA HIS A 35 -20.38 -9.00 21.99
C HIS A 35 -19.25 -9.92 22.47
N ALA A 36 -18.47 -10.49 21.55
CA ALA A 36 -17.33 -11.35 21.88
C ALA A 36 -16.21 -10.57 22.57
N GLY A 37 -16.05 -9.29 22.21
CA GLY A 37 -14.89 -8.49 22.58
C GLY A 37 -13.71 -8.86 21.68
N ILE A 38 -13.07 -7.84 21.11
CA ILE A 38 -11.88 -8.03 20.26
C ILE A 38 -10.66 -7.49 20.99
N GLU A 39 -9.58 -8.26 20.94
CA GLU A 39 -8.24 -7.86 21.37
C GLU A 39 -7.31 -7.72 20.15
N GLY A 40 -6.18 -7.03 20.35
CA GLY A 40 -5.12 -6.94 19.34
C GLY A 40 -5.40 -5.96 18.19
N PRO A 41 -4.82 -6.19 16.99
CA PRO A 41 -4.90 -5.24 15.87
C PRO A 41 -6.33 -4.96 15.39
N LEU A 42 -7.23 -5.95 15.47
CA LEU A 42 -8.63 -5.79 15.11
C LEU A 42 -9.38 -4.82 16.03
N ALA A 43 -8.94 -4.67 17.28
CA ALA A 43 -9.51 -3.71 18.20
C ALA A 43 -9.25 -2.26 17.76
N VAL A 44 -8.13 -2.01 17.04
CA VAL A 44 -7.82 -0.70 16.46
C VAL A 44 -8.81 -0.38 15.34
N LEU A 45 -9.05 -1.32 14.42
CA LEU A 45 -10.03 -1.17 13.35
C LEU A 45 -11.44 -0.93 13.92
N LEU A 46 -11.82 -1.67 14.95
CA LEU A 46 -13.11 -1.51 15.64
C LEU A 46 -13.24 -0.12 16.29
N ALA A 47 -12.19 0.35 16.98
CA ALA A 47 -12.18 1.66 17.62
C ALA A 47 -12.21 2.82 16.61
N GLU A 48 -11.66 2.62 15.41
CA GLU A 48 -11.78 3.59 14.33
C GLU A 48 -13.17 3.59 13.71
N LEU A 49 -13.79 2.42 13.53
CA LEU A 49 -15.14 2.28 13.01
C LEU A 49 -16.17 2.85 13.99
N ILE A 50 -15.99 2.58 15.29
CA ILE A 50 -16.87 2.95 16.41
C ILE A 50 -16.07 3.87 17.35
N PRO A 51 -16.02 5.18 17.06
CA PRO A 51 -15.21 6.11 17.82
C PRO A 51 -15.80 6.29 19.23
N GLY A 52 -14.89 6.42 20.20
CA GLY A 52 -15.22 6.85 21.55
C GLY A 52 -15.52 8.35 21.63
N ASP A 53 -15.76 8.84 22.84
CA ASP A 53 -16.07 10.26 23.07
C ASP A 53 -15.00 11.20 22.48
N GLY A 54 -15.45 12.18 21.70
CA GLY A 54 -14.59 13.21 21.12
C GLY A 54 -13.88 12.80 19.83
N GLY A 55 -14.36 11.77 19.12
CA GLY A 55 -13.96 11.50 17.75
C GLY A 55 -14.38 12.62 16.79
N ASP A 56 -13.62 12.80 15.71
CA ASP A 56 -13.88 13.82 14.68
C ASP A 56 -15.11 13.50 13.82
N ALA A 57 -15.58 12.26 13.83
CA ALA A 57 -16.72 11.77 13.06
C ALA A 57 -17.71 11.01 13.94
N SER A 58 -18.99 11.23 13.70
CA SER A 58 -20.08 10.52 14.38
C SER A 58 -20.29 9.13 13.77
N ALA A 59 -20.55 8.14 14.60
CA ALA A 59 -20.99 6.82 14.15
C ALA A 59 -22.35 6.48 14.79
N TRP A 60 -23.24 5.94 13.96
CA TRP A 60 -24.50 5.37 14.38
C TRP A 60 -24.51 3.89 14.02
N VAL A 61 -24.70 3.03 15.01
CA VAL A 61 -24.70 1.58 14.83
C VAL A 61 -26.12 1.06 15.05
N ALA A 62 -26.74 0.58 13.98
CA ALA A 62 -28.05 -0.06 14.02
C ALA A 62 -27.86 -1.55 14.32
N LEU A 63 -28.48 -2.02 15.40
CA LEU A 63 -28.42 -3.41 15.84
C LEU A 63 -29.77 -4.09 15.70
N HIS A 64 -29.77 -5.40 15.50
CA HIS A 64 -31.00 -6.19 15.37
C HIS A 64 -31.72 -6.38 16.72
N ASN A 65 -31.09 -6.00 17.83
CA ASN A 65 -31.61 -6.20 19.18
C ASN A 65 -31.49 -4.94 20.02
N ASP A 66 -32.61 -4.27 20.25
CA ASP A 66 -32.70 -3.00 21.00
C ASP A 66 -32.11 -3.10 22.42
N ARG A 67 -32.24 -4.28 23.05
CA ARG A 67 -31.66 -4.50 24.39
C ARG A 67 -30.14 -4.47 24.35
N ARG A 68 -29.54 -5.00 23.27
CA ARG A 68 -28.09 -4.93 23.05
C ARG A 68 -27.68 -3.52 22.68
N ALA A 69 -28.41 -2.82 21.82
CA ALA A 69 -28.17 -1.41 21.52
C ALA A 69 -28.11 -0.56 22.79
N ALA A 70 -29.11 -0.68 23.67
CA ALA A 70 -29.12 0.02 24.95
C ALA A 70 -27.96 -0.36 25.89
N SER A 71 -27.44 -1.59 25.80
CA SER A 71 -26.28 -2.03 26.57
C SER A 71 -24.99 -1.43 26.02
N PHE A 72 -24.80 -1.44 24.70
CA PHE A 72 -23.61 -0.89 24.06
C PHE A 72 -23.54 0.62 24.13
N ALA A 73 -24.68 1.32 24.04
CA ALA A 73 -24.76 2.77 24.25
C ALA A 73 -24.23 3.21 25.63
N ARG A 74 -24.35 2.35 26.66
CA ARG A 74 -23.79 2.63 27.99
C ARG A 74 -22.29 2.40 28.06
N ALA A 75 -21.75 1.49 27.23
CA ALA A 75 -20.34 1.14 27.21
C ALA A 75 -19.51 2.05 26.30
N HIS A 76 -20.13 2.64 25.27
CA HIS A 76 -19.46 3.42 24.23
C HIS A 76 -20.14 4.78 24.09
N SER A 77 -19.71 5.75 24.88
CA SER A 77 -20.37 7.06 24.96
C SER A 77 -20.25 7.93 23.69
N GLY A 78 -19.30 7.63 22.79
CA GLY A 78 -19.07 8.37 21.55
C GLY A 78 -19.79 7.84 20.30
N THR A 79 -20.47 6.70 20.41
CA THR A 79 -21.24 6.11 19.30
C THR A 79 -22.68 5.94 19.73
N VAL A 80 -23.61 6.29 18.85
CA VAL A 80 -25.04 6.10 19.11
C VAL A 80 -25.44 4.70 18.64
N PHE A 81 -25.97 3.89 19.54
CA PHE A 81 -26.50 2.57 19.22
C PHE A 81 -28.02 2.62 19.22
N ILE A 82 -28.64 2.16 18.14
CA ILE A 82 -30.10 2.16 17.95
C ILE A 82 -30.60 0.78 17.52
N GLY A 83 -31.91 0.56 17.64
CA GLY A 83 -32.57 -0.58 17.02
C GLY A 83 -32.64 -0.41 15.50
N LEU A 84 -32.76 -1.53 14.78
CA LEU A 84 -32.92 -1.51 13.32
C LEU A 84 -34.18 -0.73 12.89
N ASP A 85 -35.25 -0.81 13.67
CA ASP A 85 -36.50 -0.09 13.39
C ASP A 85 -36.32 1.45 13.40
N ASP A 86 -35.39 1.95 14.22
CA ASP A 86 -35.07 3.38 14.32
C ASP A 86 -34.06 3.83 13.25
N ALA A 87 -33.43 2.90 12.52
CA ALA A 87 -32.41 3.22 11.52
C ALA A 87 -32.97 4.03 10.35
N VAL A 88 -34.25 3.85 10.05
CA VAL A 88 -35.00 4.55 8.99
C VAL A 88 -35.12 6.05 9.29
N GLU A 89 -35.50 6.39 10.53
CA GLU A 89 -35.55 7.78 11.01
C GLU A 89 -34.13 8.39 10.96
N LEU A 90 -33.14 7.63 11.41
CA LEU A 90 -31.75 8.07 11.42
C LEU A 90 -31.20 8.36 10.01
N ALA A 91 -31.46 7.48 9.05
CA ALA A 91 -31.08 7.67 7.66
C ALA A 91 -31.75 8.91 7.03
N SER A 92 -32.92 9.29 7.54
CA SER A 92 -33.68 10.44 7.08
C SER A 92 -33.18 11.75 7.68
N GLU A 93 -32.81 11.79 8.96
CA GLU A 93 -32.57 13.04 9.68
C GLU A 93 -31.10 13.43 9.83
N GLU A 94 -30.21 12.44 9.95
CA GLU A 94 -28.81 12.71 10.29
C GLU A 94 -27.93 13.09 9.08
N ASP A 95 -26.78 13.70 9.38
CA ASP A 95 -25.81 14.21 8.42
C ASP A 95 -24.77 13.16 7.97
N TRP A 96 -25.18 11.90 7.94
CA TRP A 96 -24.32 10.79 7.53
C TRP A 96 -23.79 10.99 6.10
N LYS A 97 -22.57 10.48 5.88
CA LYS A 97 -21.86 10.51 4.60
C LYS A 97 -21.59 9.12 4.05
N VAL A 98 -21.58 8.10 4.90
CA VAL A 98 -21.40 6.72 4.48
C VAL A 98 -22.38 5.81 5.22
N ALA A 99 -23.08 4.95 4.51
CA ALA A 99 -23.89 3.90 5.10
C ALA A 99 -23.26 2.54 4.76
N LEU A 100 -22.93 1.76 5.79
CA LEU A 100 -22.33 0.43 5.69
C LEU A 100 -23.38 -0.61 6.10
N LEU A 101 -23.92 -1.35 5.14
CA LEU A 101 -25.01 -2.30 5.37
C LEU A 101 -24.56 -3.71 4.99
N ASN A 102 -24.69 -4.63 5.93
CA ASN A 102 -24.64 -6.06 5.67
C ASN A 102 -26.08 -6.56 5.49
N LEU A 103 -26.38 -7.06 4.29
CA LEU A 103 -27.71 -7.57 3.92
C LEU A 103 -27.95 -8.99 4.45
N ASP A 104 -26.92 -9.65 4.98
CA ASP A 104 -27.03 -10.99 5.51
C ASP A 104 -27.83 -11.00 6.82
N ASP A 105 -28.80 -11.92 6.91
CA ASP A 105 -29.67 -12.14 8.07
C ASP A 105 -30.62 -10.99 8.46
N THR A 106 -30.78 -9.96 7.61
CA THR A 106 -31.83 -8.96 7.79
C THR A 106 -33.12 -9.41 7.09
N ASP A 107 -34.25 -9.29 7.79
CA ASP A 107 -35.56 -9.53 7.17
C ASP A 107 -35.76 -8.53 6.03
N PRO A 108 -36.02 -8.98 4.78
CA PRO A 108 -36.10 -8.09 3.62
C PRO A 108 -37.04 -6.90 3.85
N GLY A 109 -38.20 -7.15 4.44
CA GLY A 109 -39.18 -6.09 4.72
C GLY A 109 -38.72 -5.05 5.73
N SER A 110 -37.78 -5.39 6.63
CA SER A 110 -37.25 -4.46 7.63
C SER A 110 -36.17 -3.54 7.05
N ILE A 111 -35.40 -4.02 6.07
CA ILE A 111 -34.30 -3.25 5.45
C ILE A 111 -34.72 -2.51 4.18
N GLU A 112 -35.78 -2.94 3.50
CA GLU A 112 -36.30 -2.30 2.29
C GLU A 112 -36.57 -0.81 2.48
N ALA A 113 -37.29 -0.43 3.53
CA ALA A 113 -37.58 0.98 3.83
C ALA A 113 -36.30 1.81 4.13
N LEU A 114 -35.32 1.18 4.77
CA LEU A 114 -34.01 1.80 5.02
C LEU A 114 -33.25 2.00 3.70
N LEU A 115 -33.22 0.99 2.82
CA LEU A 115 -32.54 1.06 1.53
C LEU A 115 -33.18 2.09 0.60
N GLU A 116 -34.51 2.20 0.57
CA GLU A 116 -35.23 3.21 -0.22
C GLU A 116 -34.83 4.63 0.21
N ILE A 117 -34.83 4.91 1.52
CA ILE A 117 -34.41 6.21 2.06
C ILE A 117 -32.92 6.47 1.80
N LEU A 118 -32.07 5.47 1.99
CA LEU A 118 -30.65 5.61 1.70
C LEU A 118 -30.40 5.90 0.21
N GLY A 119 -31.17 5.27 -0.68
CA GLY A 119 -31.14 5.51 -2.13
C GLY A 119 -31.53 6.94 -2.49
N GLU A 120 -32.71 7.38 -2.05
CA GLU A 120 -33.18 8.77 -2.26
C GLU A 120 -32.14 9.79 -1.76
N ARG A 121 -31.58 9.56 -0.57
CA ARG A 121 -30.58 10.46 0.01
C ARG A 121 -29.24 10.44 -0.73
N ALA A 122 -28.80 9.29 -1.25
CA ALA A 122 -27.56 9.21 -2.03
C ALA A 122 -27.73 9.88 -3.41
N GLU A 123 -28.92 9.81 -4.00
CA GLU A 123 -29.25 10.53 -5.23
C GLU A 123 -29.25 12.05 -5.02
N ASP A 124 -29.83 12.51 -3.90
CA ASP A 124 -29.90 13.93 -3.53
C ASP A 124 -28.54 14.56 -3.18
N ASP A 125 -27.63 13.81 -2.56
CA ASP A 125 -26.31 14.29 -2.11
C ASP A 125 -25.19 13.38 -2.64
N PRO A 126 -24.44 13.80 -3.68
CA PRO A 126 -23.37 12.99 -4.27
C PRO A 126 -22.18 12.77 -3.33
N THR A 127 -22.14 13.48 -2.19
CA THR A 127 -21.15 13.26 -1.13
C THR A 127 -21.55 12.14 -0.17
N ARG A 128 -22.73 11.54 -0.34
CA ARG A 128 -23.15 10.34 0.37
C ARG A 128 -22.75 9.10 -0.41
N SER A 129 -22.47 8.02 0.31
CA SER A 129 -22.14 6.73 -0.28
C SER A 129 -22.83 5.63 0.49
N VAL A 130 -23.38 4.65 -0.23
CA VAL A 130 -24.04 3.49 0.35
C VAL A 130 -23.23 2.27 -0.04
N ILE A 131 -22.85 1.46 0.94
CA ILE A 131 -22.06 0.27 0.74
C ILE A 131 -22.87 -0.91 1.24
N LEU A 132 -23.21 -1.80 0.31
CA LEU A 132 -23.99 -3.00 0.59
C LEU A 132 -23.08 -4.21 0.52
N THR A 133 -23.15 -5.07 1.51
CA THR A 133 -22.42 -6.34 1.50
C THR A 133 -23.39 -7.49 1.58
N ARG A 134 -23.08 -8.54 0.84
CA ARG A 134 -23.80 -9.81 0.88
C ARG A 134 -22.84 -10.98 0.81
N SER A 135 -22.93 -11.92 1.75
CA SER A 135 -22.13 -13.13 1.75
C SER A 135 -22.56 -14.06 0.63
N CYS A 136 -21.57 -14.68 -0.02
CA CYS A 136 -21.81 -15.65 -1.07
C CYS A 136 -22.24 -16.99 -0.46
N GLY A 137 -23.37 -17.52 -0.94
CA GLY A 137 -23.89 -18.82 -0.55
C GLY A 137 -23.22 -19.97 -1.32
N HIS A 138 -24.04 -20.93 -1.76
CA HIS A 138 -23.59 -22.00 -2.65
C HIS A 138 -23.67 -21.59 -4.13
N ASP A 139 -24.47 -20.58 -4.43
CA ASP A 139 -24.70 -20.03 -5.76
C ASP A 139 -24.21 -18.57 -5.79
N GLU A 140 -22.99 -18.39 -6.29
CA GLU A 140 -22.34 -17.06 -6.39
C GLU A 140 -23.04 -16.20 -7.44
N ASP A 141 -23.48 -16.80 -8.55
CA ASP A 141 -24.17 -16.11 -9.64
C ASP A 141 -25.52 -15.57 -9.15
N GLU A 142 -26.31 -16.39 -8.44
CA GLU A 142 -27.57 -15.94 -7.84
C GLU A 142 -27.34 -14.79 -6.83
N THR A 143 -26.30 -14.89 -6.01
CA THR A 143 -25.98 -13.85 -5.02
C THR A 143 -25.63 -12.53 -5.72
N TYR A 144 -24.83 -12.61 -6.79
CA TYR A 144 -24.45 -11.46 -7.61
C TYR A 144 -25.67 -10.84 -8.30
N GLU A 145 -26.51 -11.64 -8.97
CA GLU A 145 -27.69 -11.18 -9.68
C GLU A 145 -28.68 -10.46 -8.74
N GLN A 146 -28.89 -11.00 -7.54
CA GLN A 146 -29.76 -10.37 -6.55
C GLN A 146 -29.20 -9.04 -6.04
N LEU A 147 -27.88 -8.95 -5.79
CA LEU A 147 -27.25 -7.70 -5.37
C LEU A 147 -27.25 -6.67 -6.51
N ALA A 148 -26.95 -7.09 -7.74
CA ALA A 148 -26.97 -6.23 -8.92
C ALA A 148 -28.37 -5.70 -9.22
N GLY A 149 -29.40 -6.55 -9.14
CA GLY A 149 -30.79 -6.13 -9.29
C GLY A 149 -31.21 -5.09 -8.25
N LEU A 150 -30.81 -5.27 -6.99
CA LEU A 150 -31.08 -4.30 -5.92
C LEU A 150 -30.36 -2.96 -6.18
N VAL A 151 -29.10 -3.01 -6.61
CA VAL A 151 -28.32 -1.80 -6.96
C VAL A 151 -28.97 -1.05 -8.13
N GLU A 152 -29.35 -1.76 -9.18
CA GLU A 152 -30.01 -1.18 -10.36
C GLU A 152 -31.38 -0.60 -10.01
N GLU A 153 -32.20 -1.33 -9.24
CA GLU A 153 -33.56 -0.91 -8.87
C GLU A 153 -33.59 0.30 -7.96
N LEU A 154 -32.74 0.35 -6.93
CA LEU A 154 -32.82 1.38 -5.88
C LEU A 154 -31.84 2.54 -6.08
N PHE A 155 -30.72 2.33 -6.78
CA PHE A 155 -29.64 3.31 -6.87
C PHE A 155 -29.26 3.66 -8.32
N GLY A 156 -29.71 2.87 -9.31
CA GLY A 156 -29.45 3.06 -10.73
C GLY A 156 -28.03 2.68 -11.17
N ASP A 157 -27.01 3.15 -10.46
CA ASP A 157 -25.60 2.85 -10.75
C ASP A 157 -24.83 2.53 -9.47
N GLY A 158 -23.88 1.60 -9.59
CA GLY A 158 -23.04 1.15 -8.50
C GLY A 158 -22.00 0.14 -8.98
N ARG A 159 -20.91 0.02 -8.21
CA ARG A 159 -19.82 -0.91 -8.53
C ARG A 159 -19.79 -2.06 -7.55
N ILE A 160 -19.79 -3.28 -8.08
CA ILE A 160 -19.74 -4.51 -7.27
C ILE A 160 -18.32 -5.08 -7.28
N TYR A 161 -17.79 -5.35 -6.09
CA TYR A 161 -16.51 -5.99 -5.84
C TYR A 161 -16.72 -7.39 -5.28
N GLY A 162 -15.89 -8.34 -5.68
CA GLY A 162 -15.87 -9.69 -5.10
C GLY A 162 -14.74 -9.81 -4.08
N LEU A 163 -15.07 -10.17 -2.85
CA LEU A 163 -14.09 -10.57 -1.84
C LEU A 163 -13.80 -12.05 -2.03
N THR A 164 -12.57 -12.39 -2.39
CA THR A 164 -12.11 -13.79 -2.49
C THR A 164 -10.98 -14.04 -1.50
N ARG A 165 -10.94 -15.26 -0.96
CA ARG A 165 -9.78 -15.74 -0.21
C ARG A 165 -8.92 -16.56 -1.16
N PRO A 166 -7.73 -16.07 -1.56
CA PRO A 166 -6.89 -16.84 -2.46
C PRO A 166 -6.49 -18.14 -1.77
N GLY A 167 -6.94 -19.27 -2.33
CA GLY A 167 -6.48 -20.60 -1.98
C GLY A 167 -5.12 -20.84 -2.64
N MET A 168 -4.10 -20.12 -2.22
CA MET A 168 -2.74 -20.34 -2.73
C MET A 168 -1.99 -21.26 -1.77
N VAL A 169 -1.67 -22.46 -2.26
CA VAL A 169 -0.66 -23.34 -1.69
C VAL A 169 0.38 -23.51 -2.79
N ALA A 170 1.59 -23.01 -2.54
CA ALA A 170 2.73 -23.23 -3.42
C ALA A 170 3.53 -24.41 -2.87
N PHE A 171 3.77 -25.41 -3.72
CA PHE A 171 4.76 -26.44 -3.45
C PHE A 171 6.01 -26.08 -4.27
N TYR A 172 7.15 -26.05 -3.61
CA TYR A 172 8.44 -25.87 -4.25
C TYR A 172 9.08 -27.24 -4.38
N ASP A 173 9.26 -27.71 -5.61
CA ASP A 173 10.09 -28.89 -5.88
C ASP A 173 11.55 -28.44 -5.95
N PHE A 174 12.36 -28.88 -5.00
CA PHE A 174 13.79 -28.59 -4.94
C PHE A 174 14.62 -29.61 -5.74
N GLY A 175 13.96 -30.47 -6.51
CA GLY A 175 14.58 -31.57 -7.23
C GLY A 175 14.83 -32.80 -6.35
N PRO A 176 15.29 -33.91 -6.93
CA PRO A 176 15.65 -35.10 -6.16
C PRO A 176 16.80 -34.77 -5.20
N ILE A 177 16.70 -35.22 -3.95
CA ILE A 177 17.83 -35.23 -3.03
C ILE A 177 18.93 -36.02 -3.73
N LEU A 178 20.00 -35.34 -4.15
CA LEU A 178 21.19 -36.01 -4.65
C LEU A 178 21.67 -36.88 -3.49
N GLU A 179 21.43 -38.18 -3.57
CA GLU A 179 22.13 -39.13 -2.72
C GLU A 179 23.60 -38.84 -2.94
N LEU A 180 24.24 -38.20 -1.95
CA LEU A 180 25.69 -38.08 -1.86
C LEU A 180 26.20 -39.51 -1.92
N GLY A 181 26.50 -39.96 -3.13
CA GLY A 181 27.10 -41.25 -3.33
C GLY A 181 28.37 -41.23 -2.51
N ASP A 182 28.44 -42.11 -1.51
CA ASP A 182 29.67 -42.49 -0.81
C ASP A 182 30.60 -43.19 -1.80
N GLY A 183 31.01 -42.44 -2.83
CA GLY A 183 31.83 -42.86 -3.95
C GLY A 183 33.28 -42.76 -3.56
N ASP A 184 33.74 -43.70 -2.75
CA ASP A 184 35.15 -44.09 -2.67
C ASP A 184 35.59 -44.57 -4.07
N GLY A 185 36.03 -43.62 -4.90
CA GLY A 185 36.39 -43.85 -6.29
C GLY A 185 37.70 -43.17 -6.65
N ASP A 186 38.81 -43.71 -6.14
CA ASP A 186 40.16 -43.42 -6.63
C ASP A 186 40.24 -43.67 -8.14
N GLY A 187 40.26 -42.60 -8.93
CA GLY A 187 40.28 -42.66 -10.38
C GLY A 187 41.04 -41.50 -11.00
N ASP A 188 42.37 -41.59 -11.02
CA ASP A 188 43.25 -40.75 -11.83
C ASP A 188 42.84 -40.82 -13.31
N GLY A 189 42.27 -39.73 -13.83
CA GLY A 189 41.69 -39.66 -15.18
C GLY A 189 41.76 -38.27 -15.78
N ASP A 190 42.96 -37.93 -16.26
CA ASP A 190 43.34 -36.98 -17.31
C ASP A 190 42.20 -36.33 -18.15
N GLY A 191 42.15 -34.99 -18.12
CA GLY A 191 42.15 -34.15 -19.32
C GLY A 191 40.88 -34.10 -20.18
N GLY A 192 39.93 -33.24 -19.80
CA GLY A 192 38.79 -32.89 -20.64
C GLY A 192 38.17 -31.54 -20.28
N SER A 193 38.81 -30.45 -20.69
CA SER A 193 38.19 -29.11 -20.68
C SER A 193 37.09 -29.06 -21.73
N GLY A 194 35.85 -29.25 -21.28
CA GLY A 194 34.63 -28.99 -22.03
C GLY A 194 33.63 -28.42 -21.02
N GLY A 195 33.36 -27.12 -21.10
CA GLY A 195 32.41 -26.45 -20.23
C GLY A 195 31.00 -26.99 -20.45
N GLU A 196 30.61 -27.95 -19.62
CA GLU A 196 29.21 -28.27 -19.39
C GLU A 196 28.71 -27.26 -18.36
N ALA A 197 27.82 -26.39 -18.82
CA ALA A 197 27.10 -25.46 -17.96
C ALA A 197 26.39 -26.26 -16.87
N ASP A 198 26.55 -25.85 -15.61
CA ASP A 198 25.75 -26.36 -14.50
C ASP A 198 24.28 -26.39 -14.95
N PRO A 199 23.58 -27.53 -14.88
CA PRO A 199 22.16 -27.57 -15.15
C PRO A 199 21.48 -26.74 -14.07
N GLU A 200 21.12 -25.51 -14.43
CA GLU A 200 20.30 -24.61 -13.62
C GLU A 200 19.07 -25.39 -13.17
N VAL A 201 18.99 -25.72 -11.88
CA VAL A 201 17.83 -26.41 -11.31
C VAL A 201 16.67 -25.43 -11.37
N GLY A 202 15.92 -25.50 -12.46
CA GLY A 202 14.74 -24.68 -12.66
C GLY A 202 13.71 -25.05 -11.61
N ILE A 203 13.42 -24.11 -10.69
CA ILE A 203 12.32 -24.24 -9.75
C ILE A 203 11.03 -24.27 -10.58
N GLU A 204 10.42 -25.46 -10.71
CA GLU A 204 9.12 -25.60 -11.36
C GLU A 204 8.04 -25.27 -10.33
N VAL A 205 7.41 -24.11 -10.51
CA VAL A 205 6.29 -23.69 -9.65
C VAL A 205 5.00 -24.27 -10.24
N ASP A 206 4.46 -25.30 -9.59
CA ASP A 206 3.16 -25.86 -9.97
C ASP A 206 2.01 -24.94 -9.53
N ASN A 207 1.54 -24.11 -10.47
CA ASN A 207 0.38 -23.24 -10.28
C ASN A 207 -0.97 -23.94 -10.59
N THR A 208 -0.98 -25.25 -10.85
CA THR A 208 -2.17 -25.97 -11.35
C THR A 208 -3.16 -26.39 -10.26
N LEU A 209 -2.85 -26.17 -8.97
CA LEU A 209 -3.69 -26.57 -7.84
C LEU A 209 -4.79 -25.56 -7.46
N GLY A 210 -4.90 -24.42 -8.13
CA GLY A 210 -6.01 -23.48 -7.96
C GLY A 210 -7.20 -23.81 -8.87
N THR A 211 -8.43 -23.70 -8.37
CA THR A 211 -9.59 -23.64 -9.27
C THR A 211 -9.43 -22.44 -10.21
N PRO A 212 -9.68 -22.59 -11.52
CA PRO A 212 -9.43 -21.51 -12.50
C PRO A 212 -10.28 -20.26 -12.23
N THR A 213 -11.35 -20.39 -11.45
CA THR A 213 -12.19 -19.31 -10.96
C THR A 213 -12.01 -19.15 -9.45
N PRO A 214 -11.65 -17.95 -8.96
CA PRO A 214 -11.61 -17.69 -7.52
C PRO A 214 -13.02 -17.82 -6.95
N ARG A 215 -13.15 -18.55 -5.84
CA ARG A 215 -14.41 -18.64 -5.10
C ARG A 215 -14.63 -17.33 -4.34
N PHE A 216 -15.77 -16.68 -4.51
CA PHE A 216 -16.08 -15.47 -3.76
C PHE A 216 -16.69 -15.81 -2.40
N GLU A 217 -16.27 -15.11 -1.36
CA GLU A 217 -16.84 -15.21 -0.01
C GLU A 217 -17.96 -14.19 0.21
N ALA A 218 -17.87 -13.02 -0.42
CA ALA A 218 -18.87 -11.97 -0.34
C ALA A 218 -18.79 -11.05 -1.56
N PHE A 219 -19.91 -10.44 -1.92
CA PHE A 219 -19.98 -9.32 -2.84
C PHE A 219 -20.22 -8.02 -2.07
N ILE A 220 -19.54 -6.95 -2.50
CA ILE A 220 -19.61 -5.62 -1.89
C ILE A 220 -19.98 -4.63 -2.98
N ALA A 221 -21.19 -4.10 -2.95
CA ALA A 221 -21.60 -3.00 -3.82
C ALA A 221 -21.25 -1.65 -3.18
N VAL A 222 -20.60 -0.78 -3.93
CA VAL A 222 -20.32 0.62 -3.54
C VAL A 222 -21.12 1.53 -4.46
N ILE A 223 -22.01 2.31 -3.87
CA ILE A 223 -22.90 3.27 -4.54
C ILE A 223 -22.50 4.69 -4.11
N GLY A 224 -22.43 5.61 -5.08
CA GLY A 224 -22.14 7.03 -4.86
C GLY A 224 -20.86 7.51 -5.56
N GLY A 225 -20.55 8.81 -5.41
CA GLY A 225 -19.52 9.48 -6.22
C GLY A 225 -18.07 9.09 -5.93
N SER A 226 -17.81 8.43 -4.79
CA SER A 226 -16.49 7.92 -4.43
C SER A 226 -16.50 6.39 -4.46
N SER A 227 -15.95 5.80 -5.53
CA SER A 227 -15.68 4.37 -5.60
C SER A 227 -14.18 4.11 -5.37
N PRO A 228 -13.83 2.97 -4.75
CA PRO A 228 -12.45 2.49 -4.73
C PRO A 228 -11.85 2.40 -6.15
N GLY A 229 -10.53 2.44 -6.23
CA GLY A 229 -9.82 2.31 -7.51
C GLY A 229 -10.17 1.01 -8.24
N GLU A 230 -10.07 1.03 -9.57
CA GLU A 230 -10.20 -0.18 -10.39
C GLU A 230 -9.02 -1.13 -10.15
N GLY A 231 -9.30 -2.44 -10.12
CA GLY A 231 -8.27 -3.48 -10.06
C GLY A 231 -8.38 -4.40 -8.85
N VAL A 232 -7.32 -5.18 -8.62
CA VAL A 232 -7.21 -6.12 -7.50
C VAL A 232 -6.55 -5.40 -6.33
N THR A 233 -7.24 -5.37 -5.19
CA THR A 233 -6.68 -4.86 -3.93
C THR A 233 -6.38 -6.02 -3.00
N PHE A 234 -5.12 -6.16 -2.62
CA PHE A 234 -4.71 -7.13 -1.60
C PHE A 234 -4.89 -6.51 -0.22
N VAL A 235 -5.69 -7.15 0.62
CA VAL A 235 -5.90 -6.73 2.00
C VAL A 235 -5.10 -7.65 2.90
N GLU A 236 -4.01 -7.13 3.47
CA GLU A 236 -3.23 -7.85 4.45
C GLU A 236 -4.00 -7.88 5.78
N LEU A 237 -4.51 -9.06 6.11
CA LEU A 237 -5.13 -9.29 7.40
C LEU A 237 -4.04 -9.45 8.47
N PRO A 238 -4.20 -8.84 9.65
CA PRO A 238 -3.26 -9.06 10.74
C PRO A 238 -3.16 -10.56 11.02
N SER A 239 -1.95 -11.11 10.87
CA SER A 239 -1.69 -12.51 11.21
C SER A 239 -2.10 -12.71 12.67
N ALA A 240 -2.97 -13.69 12.94
CA ALA A 240 -3.21 -14.07 14.32
C ALA A 240 -1.85 -14.45 14.90
N THR A 241 -1.36 -13.66 15.85
CA THR A 241 -0.19 -14.05 16.64
C THR A 241 -0.45 -15.47 17.12
N PRO A 242 0.41 -16.44 16.81
CA PRO A 242 0.18 -17.81 17.22
C PRO A 242 -0.10 -17.81 18.71
N ASP A 243 -1.19 -18.47 19.12
CA ASP A 243 -1.54 -18.75 20.53
C ASP A 243 -0.52 -19.74 21.13
N GLY A 244 0.76 -19.39 21.05
CA GLY A 244 1.79 -20.01 21.84
C GLY A 244 1.55 -19.65 23.32
N PRO A 245 1.81 -20.57 24.25
CA PRO A 245 1.75 -20.24 25.67
C PRO A 245 2.67 -19.04 25.92
N ARG A 246 2.08 -17.92 26.32
CA ARG A 246 2.81 -16.74 26.81
C ARG A 246 3.62 -17.19 28.03
N GLU A 247 4.84 -17.65 27.80
CA GLU A 247 5.85 -17.69 28.85
C GLU A 247 6.00 -16.26 29.36
N ILE A 248 5.87 -16.12 30.67
CA ILE A 248 5.91 -14.85 31.37
C ILE A 248 7.33 -14.31 31.20
N ALA A 249 7.54 -13.53 30.14
CA ALA A 249 8.82 -12.96 29.82
C ALA A 249 9.24 -12.05 30.98
N GLY A 250 10.39 -12.37 31.57
CA GLY A 250 10.96 -11.62 32.69
C GLY A 250 11.20 -10.15 32.31
N PRO A 251 11.40 -9.27 33.31
CA PRO A 251 11.48 -7.81 33.14
C PRO A 251 12.66 -7.27 32.30
N GLY A 252 13.37 -8.14 31.56
CA GLY A 252 14.43 -7.80 30.61
C GLY A 252 14.02 -7.83 29.13
N SER A 253 13.00 -8.59 28.72
CA SER A 253 12.65 -8.73 27.28
C SER A 253 11.97 -7.50 26.69
N ALA A 254 11.20 -6.77 27.52
CA ALA A 254 10.46 -5.58 27.09
C ALA A 254 11.37 -4.44 26.60
N ARG A 255 12.68 -4.48 26.88
CA ARG A 255 13.63 -3.46 26.41
C ARG A 255 14.21 -3.80 25.04
N ALA A 256 14.45 -5.08 24.75
CA ALA A 256 14.92 -5.54 23.45
C ALA A 256 13.83 -5.36 22.37
N GLU A 257 12.58 -5.74 22.68
CA GLU A 257 11.44 -5.53 21.77
C GLU A 257 11.24 -4.04 21.43
N THR A 258 11.48 -3.12 22.37
CA THR A 258 11.37 -1.68 22.08
C THR A 258 12.50 -1.16 21.18
N GLU A 259 13.69 -1.75 21.23
CA GLU A 259 14.80 -1.37 20.36
C GLU A 259 14.61 -1.95 18.95
N GLU A 260 14.12 -3.18 18.83
CA GLU A 260 13.74 -3.79 17.54
C GLU A 260 12.58 -3.04 16.87
N ILE A 261 11.53 -2.68 17.62
CA ILE A 261 10.43 -1.88 17.09
C ILE A 261 10.92 -0.48 16.66
N ALA A 262 11.89 0.10 17.37
CA ALA A 262 12.49 1.37 16.97
C ALA A 262 13.34 1.23 15.70
N ALA A 263 14.09 0.13 15.55
CA ALA A 263 14.86 -0.17 14.35
C ALA A 263 13.96 -0.41 13.12
N LEU A 264 12.89 -1.18 13.27
CA LEU A 264 11.91 -1.43 12.21
C LEU A 264 11.18 -0.14 11.79
N ARG A 265 10.84 0.74 12.74
CA ARG A 265 10.29 2.06 12.42
C ARG A 265 11.29 2.96 11.68
N ALA A 266 12.57 2.88 12.01
CA ALA A 266 13.60 3.62 11.31
C ALA A 266 13.78 3.10 9.87
N GLN A 267 13.77 1.78 9.68
CA GLN A 267 13.83 1.14 8.36
C GLN A 267 12.60 1.50 7.51
N LEU A 268 11.39 1.47 8.08
CA LEU A 268 10.17 1.89 7.40
C LEU A 268 10.24 3.36 6.98
N ALA A 269 10.70 4.24 7.87
CA ALA A 269 10.86 5.67 7.56
C ALA A 269 11.90 5.91 6.46
N GLU A 270 12.96 5.10 6.40
CA GLU A 270 13.95 5.17 5.32
C GLU A 270 13.40 4.64 3.99
N ALA A 271 12.67 3.52 4.02
CA ALA A 271 11.99 2.99 2.85
C ALA A 271 10.98 4.00 2.27
N GLN A 272 10.18 4.65 3.13
CA GLN A 272 9.27 5.72 2.73
C GLN A 272 9.98 6.89 2.05
N ARG A 273 11.13 7.34 2.59
CA ARG A 273 11.94 8.39 1.95
C ARG A 273 12.48 7.99 0.58
N ARG A 274 12.87 6.73 0.41
CA ARG A 274 13.31 6.21 -0.90
C ARG A 274 12.17 6.20 -1.90
N THR A 275 10.98 5.75 -1.48
CA THR A 275 9.77 5.80 -2.33
C THR A 275 9.41 7.23 -2.71
N ASP A 276 9.45 8.17 -1.78
CA ASP A 276 9.19 9.59 -2.06
C ASP A 276 10.21 10.18 -3.04
N MET A 277 11.50 9.85 -2.90
CA MET A 277 12.55 10.22 -3.86
C MET A 277 12.25 9.67 -5.25
N HIS A 278 11.91 8.39 -5.39
CA HIS A 278 11.58 7.80 -6.69
C HIS A 278 10.30 8.38 -7.29
N ALA A 279 9.32 8.77 -6.47
CA ALA A 279 8.12 9.46 -6.95
C ALA A 279 8.46 10.85 -7.52
N ILE A 280 9.33 11.60 -6.86
CA ILE A 280 9.83 12.90 -7.35
C ILE A 280 10.64 12.72 -8.65
N GLU A 281 11.51 11.71 -8.72
CA GLU A 281 12.28 11.40 -9.94
C GLU A 281 11.36 11.01 -11.10
N ARG A 282 10.35 10.18 -10.85
CA ARG A 282 9.35 9.82 -11.87
C ARG A 282 8.58 11.04 -12.35
N GLN A 283 8.17 11.93 -11.45
CA GLN A 283 7.50 13.17 -11.82
C GLN A 283 8.41 14.07 -12.67
N ALA A 284 9.68 14.23 -12.29
CA ALA A 284 10.65 15.00 -13.07
C ALA A 284 10.90 14.40 -14.47
N GLN A 285 10.90 13.06 -14.60
CA GLN A 285 10.99 12.39 -15.90
C GLN A 285 9.74 12.61 -16.76
N LEU A 286 8.55 12.59 -16.16
CA LEU A 286 7.29 12.89 -16.87
C LEU A 286 7.27 14.35 -17.37
N GLU A 287 7.70 15.31 -16.55
CA GLU A 287 7.82 16.72 -16.96
C GLU A 287 8.83 16.90 -18.12
N GLN A 288 9.93 16.15 -18.12
CA GLN A 288 10.88 16.15 -19.24
C GLN A 288 10.29 15.56 -20.52
N LEU A 289 9.47 14.50 -20.41
CA LEU A 289 8.78 13.91 -21.56
C LEU A 289 7.75 14.87 -22.14
N GLU A 290 6.94 15.53 -21.30
CA GLU A 290 5.97 16.55 -21.73
C GLU A 290 6.68 17.70 -22.46
N GLN A 291 7.78 18.20 -21.91
CA GLN A 291 8.59 19.25 -22.55
C GLN A 291 9.18 18.81 -23.90
N ALA A 292 9.57 17.54 -24.03
CA ALA A 292 10.07 16.99 -25.29
C ALA A 292 8.95 16.83 -26.33
N GLU A 293 7.76 16.41 -25.91
CA GLU A 293 6.58 16.29 -26.77
C GLU A 293 6.12 17.66 -27.30
N ASP A 294 6.07 18.68 -26.44
CA ASP A 294 5.79 20.06 -26.83
C ASP A 294 6.79 20.59 -27.86
N ARG A 295 8.08 20.28 -27.67
CA ARG A 295 9.13 20.66 -28.62
C ARG A 295 8.96 19.96 -29.97
N ILE A 296 8.56 18.69 -29.99
CA ILE A 296 8.26 17.95 -31.23
C ILE A 296 7.05 18.56 -31.93
N ALA A 297 5.99 18.89 -31.20
CA ALA A 297 4.81 19.54 -31.75
C ALA A 297 5.17 20.90 -32.40
N SER A 298 5.95 21.72 -31.70
CA SER A 298 6.43 23.01 -32.21
C SER A 298 7.29 22.89 -33.47
N LEU A 299 8.22 21.93 -33.51
CA LEU A 299 9.03 21.65 -34.71
C LEU A 299 8.16 21.13 -35.87
N GLY A 300 7.12 20.35 -35.58
CA GLY A 300 6.14 19.88 -36.56
C GLY A 300 5.33 21.02 -37.18
N ASP A 301 4.92 22.00 -36.38
CA ASP A 301 4.26 23.22 -36.85
C ASP A 301 5.20 24.06 -37.73
N ALA A 302 6.45 24.28 -37.30
CA ALA A 302 7.44 25.02 -38.07
C ALA A 302 7.74 24.36 -39.44
N LEU A 303 7.81 23.03 -39.50
CA LEU A 303 7.96 22.30 -40.77
C LEU A 303 6.72 22.42 -41.66
N ARG A 304 5.51 22.39 -41.09
CA ARG A 304 4.27 22.63 -41.86
C ARG A 304 4.25 24.04 -42.46
N GLU A 305 4.62 25.05 -41.68
CA GLU A 305 4.71 26.44 -42.15
C GLU A 305 5.77 26.61 -43.25
N ALA A 306 6.96 26.04 -43.06
CA ALA A 306 8.02 26.06 -44.08
C ALA A 306 7.55 25.41 -45.39
N ASN A 307 6.86 24.26 -45.33
CA ASN A 307 6.30 23.60 -46.51
C ASN A 307 5.18 24.41 -47.18
N GLN A 308 4.30 25.05 -46.42
CA GLN A 308 3.27 25.93 -46.97
C GLN A 308 3.90 27.11 -47.72
N SER A 309 4.88 27.77 -47.11
CA SER A 309 5.60 28.89 -47.74
C SER A 309 6.27 28.50 -49.06
N ARG A 310 6.81 27.27 -49.15
CA ARG A 310 7.35 26.70 -50.39
C ARG A 310 6.27 26.50 -51.46
N THR A 311 5.14 25.90 -51.09
CA THR A 311 4.05 25.69 -52.05
C THR A 311 3.45 26.99 -52.57
N ASP A 312 3.40 28.03 -51.75
CA ASP A 312 2.88 29.33 -52.15
C ASP A 312 3.90 30.11 -53.00
N ALA A 313 5.21 30.00 -52.71
CA ALA A 313 6.26 30.51 -53.59
C ALA A 313 6.23 29.84 -54.98
N ASP A 314 6.04 28.52 -55.04
CA ASP A 314 5.92 27.78 -56.31
C ASP A 314 4.67 28.20 -57.11
N LYS A 315 3.54 28.50 -56.44
CA LYS A 315 2.32 29.03 -57.09
C LYS A 315 2.51 30.44 -57.65
N VAL A 316 3.18 31.33 -56.91
CA VAL A 316 3.47 32.71 -57.38
C VAL A 316 4.40 32.67 -58.59
N GLY A 317 5.46 31.84 -58.54
CA GLY A 317 6.35 31.63 -59.68
C GLY A 317 5.67 31.01 -60.91
N ALA A 318 4.63 30.18 -60.71
CA ALA A 318 3.82 29.64 -61.80
C ALA A 318 2.91 30.71 -62.43
N LEU A 319 2.30 31.59 -61.63
CA LEU A 319 1.43 32.68 -62.11
C LEU A 319 2.21 33.74 -62.89
N ASP A 320 3.42 34.10 -62.46
CA ASP A 320 4.28 35.04 -63.21
C ASP A 320 4.70 34.48 -64.58
N LYS A 321 4.95 33.16 -64.68
CA LYS A 321 5.23 32.50 -65.95
C LYS A 321 4.02 32.51 -66.89
N VAL A 322 2.81 32.34 -66.36
CA VAL A 322 1.57 32.43 -67.14
C VAL A 322 1.30 33.87 -67.58
N GLY A 323 1.55 34.87 -66.74
CA GLY A 323 1.47 36.29 -67.10
C GLY A 323 2.44 36.69 -68.21
N ALA A 324 3.69 36.21 -68.15
CA ALA A 324 4.68 36.40 -69.21
C ALA A 324 4.27 35.72 -70.53
N LEU A 325 3.66 34.53 -70.48
CA LEU A 325 3.17 33.82 -71.67
C LEU A 325 1.97 34.53 -72.32
N ILE A 326 1.05 35.06 -71.51
CA ILE A 326 -0.11 35.83 -71.99
C ILE A 326 0.34 37.17 -72.58
N GLY A 327 1.33 37.84 -71.98
CA GLY A 327 1.94 39.05 -72.52
C GLY A 327 2.64 38.83 -73.87
N ALA A 328 3.29 37.68 -74.06
CA ALA A 328 3.92 37.29 -75.33
C ALA A 328 2.90 37.01 -76.44
N LEU A 329 1.72 36.48 -76.11
CA LEU A 329 0.63 36.24 -77.06
C LEU A 329 -0.13 37.51 -77.47
N ALA A 330 -0.04 38.60 -76.68
CA ALA A 330 -0.73 39.86 -76.95
C ALA A 330 0.02 40.82 -77.91
N GLY A 331 1.11 40.37 -78.55
CA GLY A 331 1.69 41.07 -79.72
C GLY A 331 2.57 42.29 -79.41
N GLY A 332 3.22 42.33 -78.25
CA GLY A 332 4.26 43.32 -77.95
C GLY A 332 5.60 42.99 -78.63
N PRO A 333 6.38 43.99 -79.09
CA PRO A 333 7.67 43.77 -79.73
C PRO A 333 8.65 43.09 -78.77
N ALA A 334 9.30 42.04 -79.27
CA ALA A 334 10.24 41.19 -78.54
C ALA A 334 11.32 42.01 -77.80
N PRO A 335 11.40 41.95 -76.46
CA PRO A 335 12.56 42.43 -75.73
C PRO A 335 13.68 41.39 -75.83
N GLU A 336 14.91 41.88 -75.93
CA GLU A 336 16.12 41.09 -76.02
C GLU A 336 16.27 40.15 -74.81
N LEU A 337 16.39 38.85 -75.10
CA LEU A 337 16.59 37.73 -74.17
C LEU A 337 18.02 37.71 -73.63
N GLY A 338 18.41 38.75 -72.89
CA GLY A 338 19.65 38.77 -72.12
C GLY A 338 19.36 39.33 -70.75
N GLU A 339 19.73 38.59 -69.69
CA GLU A 339 19.89 39.17 -68.34
C GLU A 339 18.66 39.24 -67.40
N LEU A 340 17.76 38.25 -67.40
CA LEU A 340 16.71 38.12 -66.36
C LEU A 340 16.64 36.74 -65.64
N VAL A 341 17.61 35.85 -65.83
CA VAL A 341 17.64 34.51 -65.17
C VAL A 341 18.64 34.44 -64.00
N GLY A 342 19.11 35.59 -63.50
CA GLY A 342 20.20 35.64 -62.51
C GLY A 342 19.82 35.78 -61.02
N GLY A 343 18.53 35.77 -60.65
CA GLY A 343 18.11 36.43 -59.40
C GLY A 343 17.79 35.59 -58.16
N ASP A 344 17.43 34.30 -58.26
CA ASP A 344 16.76 33.61 -57.13
C ASP A 344 17.37 32.25 -56.74
N GLY A 345 18.59 31.97 -57.18
CA GLY A 345 19.35 30.76 -56.79
C GLY A 345 19.67 30.61 -55.30
N PRO A 346 20.10 31.66 -54.55
CA PRO A 346 20.55 31.47 -53.17
C PRO A 346 19.40 31.23 -52.17
N ARG A 347 18.15 31.59 -52.49
CA ARG A 347 17.00 31.38 -51.59
C ARG A 347 16.53 29.93 -51.56
N LEU A 348 16.60 29.23 -52.68
CA LEU A 348 16.22 27.81 -52.74
C LEU A 348 17.28 26.94 -52.06
N ASP A 349 18.56 27.20 -52.31
CA ASP A 349 19.65 26.46 -51.68
C ASP A 349 19.71 26.71 -50.17
N GLU A 350 19.44 27.94 -49.71
CA GLU A 350 19.33 28.26 -48.28
C GLU A 350 18.09 27.60 -47.64
N ALA A 351 16.96 27.55 -48.34
CA ALA A 351 15.78 26.83 -47.86
C ALA A 351 16.00 25.32 -47.77
N LEU A 352 16.68 24.71 -48.76
CA LEU A 352 17.05 23.30 -48.75
C LEU A 352 18.07 22.97 -47.66
N ALA A 353 19.03 23.85 -47.42
CA ALA A 353 20.00 23.71 -46.32
C ALA A 353 19.30 23.79 -44.95
N ARG A 354 18.34 24.71 -44.77
CA ARG A 354 17.52 24.78 -43.55
C ARG A 354 16.63 23.54 -43.39
N GLU A 355 16.03 23.04 -44.46
CA GLU A 355 15.23 21.80 -44.43
C GLU A 355 16.09 20.58 -44.01
N GLN A 356 17.30 20.46 -44.57
CA GLN A 356 18.25 19.41 -44.19
C GLN A 356 18.69 19.53 -42.73
N SER A 357 19.00 20.75 -42.27
CA SER A 357 19.36 21.02 -40.87
C SER A 357 18.23 20.63 -39.92
N LEU A 358 16.99 21.02 -40.23
CA LEU A 358 15.82 20.67 -39.42
C LEU A 358 15.55 19.16 -39.41
N ARG A 359 15.76 18.46 -40.53
CA ARG A 359 15.65 17.00 -40.58
C ARG A 359 16.68 16.31 -39.68
N TRP A 360 17.93 16.76 -39.72
CA TRP A 360 18.97 16.24 -38.85
C TRP A 360 18.70 16.55 -37.38
N GLU A 361 18.21 17.73 -37.05
CA GLU A 361 17.80 18.06 -35.68
C GLU A 361 16.64 17.18 -35.21
N LEU A 362 15.64 16.92 -36.06
CA LEU A 362 14.52 16.04 -35.73
C LEU A 362 14.97 14.59 -35.52
N GLU A 363 15.86 14.09 -36.37
CA GLU A 363 16.40 12.73 -36.25
C GLU A 363 17.28 12.60 -35.00
N ARG A 364 18.06 13.64 -34.68
CA ARG A 364 18.83 13.72 -33.44
C ARG A 364 17.94 13.72 -32.20
N VAL A 365 16.90 14.56 -32.17
CA VAL A 365 15.97 14.65 -31.03
C VAL A 365 15.15 13.36 -30.88
N ARG A 366 14.77 12.71 -31.99
CA ARG A 366 14.14 11.38 -31.95
C ARG A 366 15.08 10.33 -31.37
N GLY A 367 16.35 10.32 -31.77
CA GLY A 367 17.36 9.44 -31.20
C GLY A 367 17.62 9.72 -29.72
N GLU A 368 17.65 11.00 -29.31
CA GLU A 368 17.74 11.39 -27.89
C GLU A 368 16.52 10.90 -27.09
N LEU A 369 15.31 11.01 -27.65
CA LEU A 369 14.08 10.55 -27.00
C LEU A 369 14.01 9.01 -26.93
N GLU A 370 14.43 8.32 -27.99
CA GLU A 370 14.53 6.86 -28.01
C GLU A 370 15.59 6.38 -27.01
N HIS A 371 16.73 7.07 -26.91
CA HIS A 371 17.73 6.81 -25.90
C HIS A 371 17.21 7.06 -24.48
N VAL A 372 16.47 8.17 -24.24
CA VAL A 372 15.81 8.47 -22.96
C VAL A 372 14.66 7.51 -22.65
N ARG A 373 14.06 6.86 -23.65
CA ARG A 373 13.09 5.77 -23.42
C ARG A 373 13.77 4.43 -23.13
N ALA A 374 14.95 4.18 -23.67
CA ALA A 374 15.73 2.97 -23.43
C ALA A 374 16.49 3.00 -22.08
N ARG A 375 17.01 4.17 -21.67
CA ARG A 375 17.80 4.36 -20.44
C ARG A 375 17.08 4.03 -19.12
N PRO A 376 15.78 4.31 -18.93
CA PRO A 376 15.03 3.93 -17.75
C PRO A 376 14.96 2.42 -17.62
N VAL A 377 14.85 1.68 -18.72
CA VAL A 377 14.78 0.21 -18.68
C VAL A 377 16.12 -0.37 -18.25
N GLU A 378 17.24 0.05 -18.83
CA GLU A 378 18.56 -0.44 -18.44
C GLU A 378 18.94 -0.08 -16.98
N LEU A 379 18.57 1.13 -16.52
CA LEU A 379 18.79 1.54 -15.14
C LEU A 379 17.89 0.78 -14.16
N LEU A 380 16.61 0.57 -14.52
CA LEU A 380 15.69 -0.22 -13.72
C LEU A 380 16.09 -1.70 -13.71
N GLU A 381 16.58 -2.24 -14.82
CA GLU A 381 17.11 -3.62 -14.89
C GLU A 381 18.38 -3.76 -14.04
N ALA A 382 19.28 -2.79 -14.08
CA ALA A 382 20.46 -2.76 -13.21
C ALA A 382 20.10 -2.59 -11.72
N GLU A 383 19.09 -1.79 -11.41
CA GLU A 383 18.57 -1.61 -10.06
C GLU A 383 17.87 -2.88 -9.55
N VAL A 384 17.04 -3.52 -10.38
CA VAL A 384 16.42 -4.83 -10.08
C VAL A 384 17.51 -5.89 -9.88
N ALA A 385 18.55 -5.92 -10.71
CA ALA A 385 19.67 -6.83 -10.52
C ALA A 385 20.43 -6.54 -9.20
N SER A 386 20.65 -5.27 -8.87
CA SER A 386 21.26 -4.86 -7.60
C SER A 386 20.40 -5.22 -6.39
N LEU A 387 19.08 -5.02 -6.46
CA LEU A 387 18.15 -5.35 -5.39
C LEU A 387 18.05 -6.86 -5.20
N ARG A 388 18.05 -7.64 -6.29
CA ARG A 388 18.12 -9.11 -6.22
C ARG A 388 19.41 -9.58 -5.56
N ALA A 389 20.56 -9.00 -5.92
CA ALA A 389 21.84 -9.33 -5.28
C ALA A 389 21.91 -8.90 -3.80
N GLN A 390 21.21 -7.83 -3.41
CA GLN A 390 21.10 -7.43 -2.00
C GLN A 390 20.18 -8.38 -1.22
N LEU A 391 19.08 -8.81 -1.83
CA LEU A 391 18.14 -9.76 -1.24
C LEU A 391 18.81 -11.12 -1.03
N GLU A 392 19.54 -11.62 -2.03
CA GLU A 392 20.33 -12.86 -1.94
C GLU A 392 21.39 -12.79 -0.82
N ARG A 393 22.08 -11.64 -0.66
CA ARG A 393 23.01 -11.47 0.48
C ARG A 393 22.30 -11.46 1.83
N ALA A 394 21.15 -10.80 1.92
CA ALA A 394 20.39 -10.74 3.17
C ALA A 394 19.84 -12.12 3.55
N GLU A 395 19.41 -12.91 2.57
CA GLU A 395 18.99 -14.31 2.77
C GLU A 395 20.16 -15.18 3.27
N LEU A 396 21.35 -15.06 2.68
CA LEU A 396 22.56 -15.75 3.17
C LEU A 396 22.98 -15.31 4.58
N GLU A 397 22.83 -14.01 4.91
CA GLU A 397 23.09 -13.52 6.27
C GLU A 397 22.08 -14.08 7.27
N LEU A 398 20.81 -14.27 6.90
CA LEU A 398 19.81 -14.90 7.76
C LEU A 398 20.11 -16.39 7.96
N GLU A 399 20.52 -17.09 6.92
CA GLU A 399 20.93 -18.50 7.00
C GLU A 399 22.12 -18.70 7.94
N ASP A 400 23.15 -17.83 7.87
CA ASP A 400 24.28 -17.87 8.82
C ASP A 400 23.85 -17.55 10.26
N HIS A 401 22.89 -16.65 10.46
CA HIS A 401 22.32 -16.40 11.80
C HIS A 401 21.54 -17.61 12.33
N ASP A 402 20.75 -18.28 11.50
CA ASP A 402 20.02 -19.48 11.88
C ASP A 402 20.99 -20.62 12.25
N GLU A 403 22.05 -20.83 11.46
CA GLU A 403 23.12 -21.77 11.82
C GLU A 403 23.81 -21.41 13.14
N GLN A 404 24.05 -20.12 13.40
CA GLN A 404 24.64 -19.66 14.66
C GLN A 404 23.70 -19.93 15.85
N ILE A 405 22.39 -19.74 15.68
CA ILE A 405 21.39 -20.06 16.69
C ILE A 405 21.40 -21.57 16.97
N GLU A 406 21.34 -22.41 15.93
CA GLU A 406 21.41 -23.87 16.09
C GLU A 406 22.69 -24.33 16.81
N ARG A 407 23.86 -23.73 16.48
CA ARG A 407 25.12 -24.02 17.19
C ARG A 407 25.07 -23.61 18.67
N LEU A 408 24.46 -22.47 18.99
CA LEU A 408 24.29 -22.03 20.37
C LEU A 408 23.33 -22.95 21.15
N GLU A 409 22.25 -23.41 20.52
CA GLU A 409 21.34 -24.38 21.10
C GLU A 409 22.02 -25.73 21.36
N GLN A 410 22.84 -26.22 20.43
CA GLN A 410 23.64 -27.43 20.62
C GLN A 410 24.63 -27.29 21.78
N LEU A 411 25.34 -26.16 21.89
CA LEU A 411 26.25 -25.90 23.02
C LEU A 411 25.50 -25.84 24.36
N HIS A 412 24.29 -25.28 24.40
CA HIS A 412 23.45 -25.27 25.59
C HIS A 412 22.95 -26.68 25.96
N ALA A 413 22.57 -27.49 24.97
CA ALA A 413 22.15 -28.87 25.20
C ALA A 413 23.31 -29.73 25.75
N GLU A 414 24.52 -29.62 25.18
CA GLU A 414 25.70 -30.35 25.66
C GLU A 414 26.16 -29.87 27.04
N GLY A 415 26.00 -28.58 27.37
CA GLY A 415 26.31 -28.03 28.69
C GLY A 415 25.36 -28.51 29.79
N ALA A 416 24.07 -28.69 29.48
CA ALA A 416 23.05 -29.11 30.45
C ALA A 416 23.18 -30.58 30.89
N GLU A 417 23.72 -31.46 30.04
CA GLU A 417 23.91 -32.88 30.39
C GLU A 417 25.17 -33.13 31.24
N GLY A 418 26.11 -32.17 31.32
CA GLY A 418 27.36 -32.31 32.06
C GLY A 418 27.28 -32.07 33.59
N GLU A 419 26.25 -31.40 34.11
CA GLU A 419 26.21 -30.90 35.50
C GLU A 419 25.27 -31.67 36.44
N LEU A 420 24.67 -32.79 35.99
CA LEU A 420 23.81 -33.65 36.84
C LEU A 420 24.50 -34.94 37.33
N GLY A 421 25.80 -35.10 37.08
CA GLY A 421 26.61 -36.26 37.50
C GLY A 421 27.28 -36.14 38.88
N GLY A 422 26.97 -35.12 39.68
CA GLY A 422 27.56 -34.87 41.00
C GLY A 422 26.60 -35.20 42.15
N GLY A 423 26.25 -36.48 42.30
CA GLY A 423 25.45 -36.96 43.42
C GLY A 423 26.17 -36.78 44.77
N ALA A 424 25.90 -35.66 45.45
CA ALA A 424 26.13 -35.52 46.88
C ALA A 424 24.80 -35.76 47.60
N GLU A 425 24.62 -36.99 48.09
CA GLU A 425 23.59 -37.37 49.06
C GLU A 425 23.58 -36.37 50.24
N LEU A 426 22.61 -35.46 50.27
CA LEU A 426 22.30 -34.68 51.47
C LEU A 426 21.02 -35.25 52.09
N GLY A 427 21.25 -36.00 53.17
CA GLY A 427 20.23 -36.70 53.94
C GLY A 427 19.22 -35.77 54.63
N PRO A 428 18.00 -36.27 54.91
CA PRO A 428 16.95 -35.49 55.54
C PRO A 428 17.15 -35.46 57.05
N GLY A 429 17.75 -34.39 57.58
CA GLY A 429 17.73 -34.17 59.02
C GLY A 429 18.71 -33.12 59.51
N SER A 430 18.23 -31.89 59.73
CA SER A 430 18.64 -31.02 60.84
C SER A 430 17.75 -29.77 60.81
N LEU A 431 16.72 -29.66 61.66
CA LEU A 431 16.77 -29.09 63.00
C LEU A 431 17.42 -27.68 63.06
N TYR A 432 16.55 -26.70 63.35
CA TYR A 432 16.74 -25.58 64.27
C TYR A 432 18.19 -25.13 64.52
N GLY A 433 18.54 -23.96 63.97
CA GLY A 433 19.77 -23.23 64.29
C GLY A 433 19.61 -21.72 64.02
N PRO A 434 19.86 -20.84 65.01
CA PRO A 434 19.48 -19.43 64.96
C PRO A 434 20.60 -18.51 64.47
N GLY A 435 20.22 -17.42 63.79
CA GLY A 435 20.89 -16.13 63.87
C GLY A 435 22.18 -15.95 63.06
N GLU A 436 22.05 -15.47 61.82
CA GLU A 436 23.05 -14.62 61.19
C GLU A 436 22.33 -13.41 60.55
N PRO A 437 22.65 -12.16 60.94
CA PRO A 437 22.11 -10.97 60.31
C PRO A 437 22.88 -10.74 59.00
N LEU A 438 22.40 -11.34 57.92
CA LEU A 438 22.84 -10.98 56.57
C LEU A 438 22.42 -9.54 56.30
N GLY A 439 23.42 -8.71 56.04
CA GLY A 439 23.29 -7.29 55.76
C GLY A 439 22.21 -7.03 54.72
N GLN A 440 21.30 -6.13 55.06
CA GLN A 440 20.41 -5.49 54.10
C GLN A 440 21.29 -4.93 52.97
N PRO A 441 21.08 -5.34 51.71
CA PRO A 441 21.64 -4.60 50.60
C PRO A 441 21.04 -3.19 50.70
N ASP A 442 21.91 -2.19 50.73
CA ASP A 442 21.55 -0.78 50.64
C ASP A 442 20.64 -0.61 49.43
N SER A 443 19.33 -0.63 49.68
CA SER A 443 18.33 -0.40 48.66
C SER A 443 18.32 1.10 48.39
N ASP A 444 19.26 1.54 47.57
CA ASP A 444 19.23 2.83 46.85
C ASP A 444 18.11 2.78 45.81
N GLY A 445 16.90 2.44 46.26
CA GLY A 445 15.68 2.62 45.51
C GLY A 445 15.41 4.12 45.38
N PRO A 446 14.84 4.57 44.26
CA PRO A 446 14.50 5.96 44.06
C PRO A 446 13.61 6.41 45.21
N THR A 447 14.06 7.46 45.89
CA THR A 447 13.29 8.04 47.00
C THR A 447 11.89 8.42 46.49
N PRO A 448 10.85 8.41 47.34
CA PRO A 448 9.50 8.80 46.94
C PRO A 448 9.43 10.20 46.30
N ALA A 449 10.41 11.07 46.56
CA ALA A 449 10.59 12.35 45.90
C ALA A 449 11.04 12.19 44.43
N GLN A 450 12.10 11.40 44.19
CA GLN A 450 12.58 11.09 42.84
C GLN A 450 11.51 10.39 41.99
N ALA A 451 10.72 9.49 42.58
CA ALA A 451 9.60 8.85 41.88
C ALA A 451 8.53 9.86 41.42
N ARG A 452 8.26 10.90 42.22
CA ARG A 452 7.32 11.98 41.85
C ARG A 452 7.88 12.90 40.78
N GLU A 453 9.17 13.24 40.88
CA GLU A 453 9.87 14.04 39.86
C GLU A 453 9.89 13.32 38.52
N TRP A 454 10.14 12.00 38.54
CA TRP A 454 10.11 11.16 37.35
C TRP A 454 8.72 11.08 36.72
N MET A 455 7.66 10.92 37.52
CA MET A 455 6.28 10.94 37.02
C MET A 455 5.89 12.30 36.42
N GLN A 456 6.32 13.41 37.02
CA GLN A 456 6.08 14.75 36.48
C GLN A 456 6.84 14.98 35.16
N ALA A 457 8.09 14.50 35.07
CA ALA A 457 8.87 14.57 33.86
C ALA A 457 8.23 13.76 32.72
N LYS A 458 7.77 12.54 33.02
CA LYS A 458 7.06 11.67 32.06
C LYS A 458 5.77 12.32 31.56
N ALA A 459 4.94 12.85 32.45
CA ALA A 459 3.69 13.52 32.08
C ALA A 459 3.92 14.75 31.18
N LYS A 460 4.98 15.52 31.44
CA LYS A 460 5.37 16.66 30.60
C LYS A 460 5.82 16.23 29.20
N LEU A 461 6.56 15.12 29.11
CA LEU A 461 7.05 14.56 27.85
C LEU A 461 5.88 14.03 26.99
N GLU A 462 4.95 13.30 27.61
CA GLU A 462 3.72 12.85 26.95
C GLU A 462 2.85 14.02 26.46
N HIS A 463 2.77 15.11 27.23
CA HIS A 463 2.05 16.31 26.81
C HIS A 463 2.67 16.97 25.57
N LEU A 464 4.01 17.05 25.51
CA LEU A 464 4.72 17.59 24.34
C LEU A 464 4.56 16.70 23.10
N LEU A 465 4.58 15.36 23.28
CA LEU A 465 4.33 14.39 22.21
C LEU A 465 2.91 14.55 21.64
N ARG A 466 1.87 14.52 22.48
CA ARG A 466 0.48 14.71 22.02
C ARG A 466 0.26 16.05 21.32
N LYS A 467 0.99 17.09 21.74
CA LYS A 467 0.90 18.42 21.11
C LYS A 467 1.55 18.45 19.73
N LEU A 468 2.63 17.69 19.51
CA LEU A 468 3.25 17.53 18.19
C LEU A 468 2.40 16.65 17.28
N GLU A 469 1.85 15.55 17.80
CA GLU A 469 0.97 14.62 17.07
C GLU A 469 -0.30 15.31 16.55
N ARG A 470 -0.85 16.27 17.30
CA ARG A 470 -2.02 17.07 16.89
C ARG A 470 -1.69 18.21 15.91
N GLY A 471 -0.49 18.24 15.34
CA GLY A 471 -0.06 19.30 14.42
C GLY A 471 0.13 20.67 15.09
N GLY A 472 0.30 20.70 16.41
CA GLY A 472 0.56 21.92 17.15
C GLY A 472 1.91 22.53 16.75
N ARG A 473 1.91 23.79 16.31
CA ARG A 473 3.14 24.51 15.94
C ARG A 473 3.97 24.85 17.18
N LEU A 474 4.84 23.93 17.60
CA LEU A 474 5.93 24.18 18.53
C LEU A 474 7.18 24.54 17.72
N SER A 475 7.75 25.73 17.96
CA SER A 475 9.03 26.07 17.34
C SER A 475 10.13 25.15 17.89
N ALA A 476 11.11 24.80 17.04
CA ALA A 476 12.23 23.95 17.45
C ALA A 476 12.97 24.49 18.69
N LEU A 477 13.05 25.83 18.82
CA LEU A 477 13.63 26.50 19.99
C LEU A 477 12.78 26.33 21.25
N ALA A 478 11.44 26.32 21.14
CA ALA A 478 10.55 26.07 22.27
C ALA A 478 10.64 24.62 22.75
N LEU A 479 10.66 23.66 21.81
CA LEU A 479 10.86 22.23 22.13
C LEU A 479 12.21 22.01 22.82
N HIS A 480 13.29 22.61 22.30
CA HIS A 480 14.61 22.47 22.88
C HIS A 480 14.70 23.09 24.29
N ARG A 481 14.02 24.23 24.55
CA ARG A 481 13.95 24.83 25.89
C ARG A 481 13.21 23.94 26.88
N GLU A 482 12.10 23.33 26.48
CA GLU A 482 11.31 22.44 27.35
C GLU A 482 12.07 21.14 27.65
N LEU A 483 12.72 20.53 26.65
CA LEU A 483 13.57 19.35 26.87
C LEU A 483 14.80 19.67 27.75
N SER A 484 15.39 20.85 27.57
CA SER A 484 16.50 21.31 28.42
C SER A 484 16.06 21.69 29.84
N SER A 485 14.78 21.98 30.04
CA SER A 485 14.18 22.18 31.36
C SER A 485 13.97 20.83 32.04
N LEU A 486 13.41 19.85 31.33
CA LEU A 486 13.23 18.47 31.80
C LEU A 486 14.54 17.78 32.17
N ARG A 487 15.60 17.97 31.35
CA ARG A 487 16.94 17.44 31.63
C ARG A 487 17.59 18.05 32.87
N ARG A 488 17.18 19.24 33.29
CA ARG A 488 17.69 19.90 34.51
C ARG A 488 16.89 19.53 35.76
N SER A 489 15.69 19.02 35.60
CA SER A 489 14.82 18.55 36.70
C SER A 489 14.95 17.06 37.00
N LEU A 490 15.58 16.31 36.10
CA LEU A 490 16.02 14.92 36.28
C LEU A 490 17.50 14.93 36.65
#